data_AF-A0A7V9EMA0-F1
#
_entry.id   AF-A0A7V9EMA0-F1
#
_cell.length_a   1.000
_cell.length_b   1.000
_cell.length_c   1.000
_cell.angle_alpha   90.00
_cell.angle_beta   90.00
_cell.angle_gamma   90.00
#
_symmetry.space_group_name_H-M   'P 1'
#
loop_
_entity.id
_entity.type
_entity.pdbx_description
1 polymer ?
#
loop_
_entity_poly.entity_id
_entity_poly.type
_entity_poly.pdbx_seq_one_letter_code
_entity_poly.pdbx_strand_id
1 'polypeptide(L)'
;MGWAVHWSHGVTMGLVRGLLGLTPMSAGAASAVHFGALWGGDALLYRALGIDEMPWKWEKEGLVTDLGHKLVLSAVTSAVFVSRY
;
A
#
# COMPACT_ATOMS: atom_id res chain seq x y z
N MET A 1 -5.88 -19.97 1.19
CA MET A 1 -5.65 -19.11 0.01
C MET A 1 -5.31 -17.66 0.40
N GLY A 2 -6.09 -17.01 1.28
CA GLY A 2 -5.90 -15.58 1.60
C GLY A 2 -4.54 -15.19 2.23
N TRP A 3 -3.96 -16.02 3.10
CA TRP A 3 -2.70 -15.69 3.76
C TRP A 3 -1.53 -15.55 2.77
N ALA A 4 -1.40 -16.46 1.80
CA ALA A 4 -0.29 -16.45 0.85
C ALA A 4 -0.33 -15.21 -0.05
N VAL A 5 -1.54 -14.83 -0.49
CA VAL A 5 -1.78 -13.61 -1.26
C VAL A 5 -1.41 -12.38 -0.44
N HIS A 6 -1.87 -12.31 0.81
CA HIS A 6 -1.60 -11.20 1.71
C HIS A 6 -0.09 -11.00 1.94
N TRP A 7 0.64 -12.08 2.28
CA TRP A 7 2.08 -12.03 2.47
C TRP A 7 2.82 -11.65 1.18
N SER A 8 2.46 -12.26 0.06
CA SER A 8 3.10 -11.97 -1.24
C SER A 8 2.89 -10.52 -1.66
N HIS A 9 1.68 -9.99 -1.46
CA HIS A 9 1.38 -8.59 -1.71
C HIS A 9 2.23 -7.68 -0.80
N GLY A 10 2.27 -7.96 0.51
CA GLY A 10 3.08 -7.19 1.47
C GLY A 10 4.57 -7.16 1.12
N VAL A 11 5.16 -8.31 0.77
CA VAL A 11 6.56 -8.39 0.33
C VAL A 11 6.79 -7.57 -0.94
N THR A 12 5.89 -7.69 -1.92
CA THR A 12 5.96 -6.93 -3.17
C THR A 12 5.92 -5.42 -2.90
N MET A 13 5.04 -4.96 -2.01
CA MET A 13 4.96 -3.54 -1.66
C MET A 13 6.17 -3.05 -0.85
N GLY A 14 6.83 -3.92 -0.08
CA GLY A 14 8.13 -3.61 0.53
C GLY A 14 9.23 -3.40 -0.52
N LEU A 15 9.29 -4.23 -1.56
CA LEU A 15 10.20 -4.04 -2.68
C LEU A 15 9.95 -2.72 -3.41
N VAL A 16 8.68 -2.39 -3.68
CA VAL A 16 8.31 -1.09 -4.27
C VAL A 16 8.84 0.06 -3.43
N ARG A 17 8.69 0.02 -2.11
CA ARG A 17 9.24 1.07 -1.23
C ARG A 17 10.76 1.18 -1.31
N GLY A 18 11.46 0.05 -1.38
CA GLY A 18 12.91 0.00 -1.54
C GLY A 18 13.36 0.62 -2.86
N LEU A 19 12.68 0.30 -3.96
CA LEU A 19 12.96 0.89 -5.28
C LEU A 19 12.74 2.41 -5.29
N LEU A 20 11.70 2.91 -4.61
CA LEU A 20 11.49 4.35 -4.46
C LEU A 20 12.65 5.04 -3.72
N GLY A 21 13.33 4.33 -2.82
CA GLY A 21 14.55 4.81 -2.15
C GLY A 21 15.77 4.98 -3.08
N LEU A 22 15.72 4.41 -4.29
CA LEU A 22 16.77 4.58 -5.31
C LEU A 22 16.51 5.76 -6.25
N THR A 23 15.41 6.49 -6.04
CA THR A 23 15.03 7.66 -6.85
C THR A 23 15.46 8.96 -6.17
N PRO A 24 15.54 10.10 -6.89
CA PRO A 24 15.83 11.40 -6.28
C PRO A 24 14.62 12.01 -5.54
N MET A 25 13.55 11.24 -5.30
CA MET A 25 12.38 11.73 -4.59
C MET A 25 12.72 12.08 -3.15
N SER A 26 12.10 13.16 -2.63
CA SER A 26 12.14 13.41 -1.19
C SER A 26 11.48 12.26 -0.43
N ALA A 27 11.88 12.06 0.83
CA ALA A 27 11.30 11.03 1.68
C ALA A 27 9.75 11.11 1.74
N GLY A 28 9.21 12.33 1.81
CA GLY A 28 7.76 12.57 1.80
C GLY A 28 7.11 12.16 0.48
N ALA A 29 7.70 12.54 -0.66
CA ALA A 29 7.18 12.16 -1.98
C ALA A 29 7.23 10.65 -2.21
N ALA A 30 8.34 9.99 -1.84
CA ALA A 30 8.47 8.54 -1.91
C ALA A 30 7.43 7.83 -1.02
N SER A 31 7.15 8.37 0.17
CA SER A 31 6.13 7.82 1.09
C SER A 31 4.71 7.95 0.51
N ALA A 32 4.39 9.09 -0.10
CA ALA A 32 3.09 9.31 -0.74
C ALA A 32 2.89 8.37 -1.95
N VAL A 33 3.91 8.20 -2.78
CA VAL A 33 3.87 7.26 -3.92
C VAL A 33 3.72 5.82 -3.45
N HIS A 34 4.46 5.44 -2.39
CA HIS A 34 4.34 4.11 -1.80
C HIS A 34 2.94 3.84 -1.25
N PHE A 35 2.35 4.81 -0.54
CA PHE A 35 0.96 4.70 -0.08
C PHE A 35 -0.02 4.47 -1.24
N GLY A 36 0.09 5.26 -2.31
CA GLY A 36 -0.75 5.10 -3.49
C GLY A 36 -0.61 3.72 -4.15
N ALA A 37 0.63 3.22 -4.26
CA ALA A 37 0.91 1.89 -4.81
C ALA A 37 0.34 0.77 -3.93
N LEU A 38 0.52 0.88 -2.60
CA LEU A 38 0.01 -0.09 -1.63
C LEU A 38 -1.52 -0.15 -1.65
N TRP A 39 -2.19 1.00 -1.53
CA TRP A 39 -3.65 1.05 -1.48
C TRP A 39 -4.29 0.69 -2.83
N GLY A 40 -3.79 1.28 -3.93
CA GLY A 40 -4.30 0.98 -5.26
C GLY A 40 -4.06 -0.46 -5.67
N GLY A 41 -2.90 -1.03 -5.30
CA GLY A 41 -2.58 -2.43 -5.53
C GLY A 41 -3.56 -3.37 -4.84
N ASP A 42 -3.93 -3.09 -3.59
CA ASP A 42 -4.88 -3.91 -2.85
C ASP A 42 -6.31 -3.78 -3.40
N ALA A 43 -6.75 -2.57 -3.74
CA ALA A 43 -8.05 -2.36 -4.38
C ALA A 43 -8.19 -3.16 -5.69
N LEU A 44 -7.15 -3.15 -6.53
CA LEU A 44 -7.12 -3.92 -7.78
C LEU A 44 -7.07 -5.43 -7.50
N LEU A 45 -6.34 -5.86 -6.47
CA LEU A 45 -6.24 -7.26 -6.08
C LEU A 45 -7.58 -7.78 -5.57
N TYR A 46 -8.29 -7.02 -4.72
CA TYR A 46 -9.63 -7.37 -4.25
C TYR A 46 -10.59 -7.54 -5.41
N ARG A 47 -10.55 -6.62 -6.38
CA ARG A 47 -11.36 -6.71 -7.59
C ARG A 47 -11.03 -7.95 -8.42
N ALA A 48 -9.75 -8.23 -8.63
CA ALA A 48 -9.28 -9.36 -9.42
C ALA A 48 -9.63 -10.72 -8.78
N LEU A 49 -9.66 -10.78 -7.45
CA LEU A 49 -10.04 -11.96 -6.68
C LEU A 49 -11.55 -12.12 -6.49
N GLY A 50 -12.35 -11.15 -6.97
CA GLY A 50 -13.80 -11.16 -6.79
C GLY A 50 -14.24 -10.95 -5.33
N ILE A 51 -13.39 -10.34 -4.50
CA ILE A 51 -13.67 -10.06 -3.09
C ILE A 51 -14.57 -8.84 -2.97
N ASP A 52 -14.31 -7.79 -3.75
CA ASP A 52 -15.08 -6.54 -3.72
C ASP A 52 -15.11 -5.87 -5.11
N GLU A 53 -15.96 -4.84 -5.25
CA GLU A 53 -16.00 -3.95 -6.39
C GLU A 53 -14.85 -2.92 -6.37
N MET A 54 -14.87 -1.95 -7.29
CA MET A 54 -13.89 -0.86 -7.26
C MET A 54 -14.17 0.11 -6.11
N PRO A 55 -13.15 0.79 -5.55
CA PRO A 55 -13.27 1.55 -4.30
C PRO A 55 -14.33 2.66 -4.28
N TRP A 56 -14.68 3.22 -5.44
CA TRP A 56 -15.74 4.23 -5.55
C TRP A 56 -17.17 3.68 -5.38
N LYS A 57 -17.31 2.37 -5.26
CA LYS A 57 -18.58 1.70 -4.97
C LYS A 57 -18.67 1.14 -3.55
N TRP A 58 -17.57 1.21 -2.78
CA TRP A 58 -17.56 0.75 -1.40
C TRP A 58 -18.39 1.69 -0.51
N GLU A 59 -18.85 1.17 0.61
CA GLU A 59 -19.40 2.01 1.68
C GLU A 59 -18.32 2.96 2.20
N LYS A 60 -18.72 4.18 2.58
CA LYS A 60 -17.79 5.24 2.97
C LYS A 60 -16.95 4.82 4.17
N GLU A 61 -17.57 4.17 5.14
CA GLU A 61 -16.96 3.69 6.37
C GLU A 61 -15.89 2.62 6.06
N GLY A 62 -16.19 1.71 5.13
CA GLY A 62 -15.25 0.69 4.66
C GLY A 62 -14.06 1.31 3.92
N LEU A 63 -14.32 2.25 3.01
CA LEU A 63 -13.27 2.98 2.28
C LEU A 63 -12.33 3.74 3.22
N VAL A 64 -12.89 4.48 4.19
CA VAL A 64 -12.09 5.23 5.17
C VAL A 64 -11.26 4.28 6.03
N THR A 65 -11.86 3.16 6.46
CA THR A 65 -11.16 2.15 7.25
C THR A 65 -10.00 1.54 6.48
N ASP A 66 -10.19 1.16 5.22
CA ASP A 66 -9.14 0.57 4.38
C ASP A 66 -8.00 1.57 4.12
N LEU A 67 -8.34 2.80 3.73
CA LEU A 67 -7.35 3.88 3.57
C LEU A 67 -6.55 4.11 4.85
N GLY A 68 -7.21 4.14 6.01
CA GLY A 68 -6.57 4.31 7.31
C GLY A 68 -5.55 3.20 7.61
N HIS A 69 -5.91 1.94 7.34
CA HIS A 69 -4.99 0.81 7.49
C HIS A 69 -3.77 0.95 6.58
N LYS A 70 -3.98 1.30 5.30
CA LYS A 70 -2.87 1.48 4.35
C LYS A 70 -2.00 2.69 4.69
N LEU A 71 -2.59 3.71 5.30
CA LEU A 71 -1.86 4.89 5.75
C LEU A 71 -0.91 4.51 6.89
N VAL A 72 -1.40 3.79 7.90
CA VAL A 72 -0.56 3.30 9.00
C VAL A 72 0.54 2.39 8.48
N LEU A 73 0.20 1.42 7.62
CA LEU A 73 1.18 0.50 7.04
C LEU A 73 2.26 1.23 6.23
N SER A 74 1.88 2.15 5.36
CA SER A 74 2.81 2.93 4.55
C SER A 74 3.66 3.86 5.42
N ALA A 75 3.08 4.49 6.43
CA ALA A 75 3.79 5.37 7.36
C ALA A 75 4.86 4.60 8.15
N VAL A 76 4.50 3.45 8.74
CA VAL A 76 5.45 2.60 9.49
C VAL A 76 6.55 2.08 8.56
N THR A 77 6.18 1.58 7.37
CA THR A 77 7.17 1.10 6.39
C THR A 77 8.13 2.23 6.02
N SER A 78 7.60 3.41 5.71
CA SER A 78 8.41 4.57 5.33
C SER A 78 9.31 5.05 6.46
N ALA A 79 8.86 5.03 7.72
CA ALA A 79 9.69 5.35 8.87
C ALA A 79 10.90 4.40 9.01
N VAL A 80 10.71 3.10 8.72
CA VAL A 80 11.80 2.11 8.71
C VAL A 80 12.79 2.35 7.57
N PHE A 81 12.34 2.86 6.42
CA PHE A 81 13.21 3.19 5.29
C PHE A 81 13.93 4.54 5.43
N VAL A 82 13.27 5.53 6.05
CA VAL A 82 13.88 6.84 6.33
C VAL A 82 14.97 6.75 7.40
N SER A 83 14.91 5.76 8.31
CA SER A 83 15.96 5.58 9.32
C SER A 83 17.26 4.94 8.79
N ARG A 84 17.33 4.58 7.50
CA ARG A 84 18.48 3.90 6.90
C ARG A 84 19.30 4.74 5.91
N TYR A 85 18.97 6.01 5.73
CA TYR A 85 19.72 7.00 4.94
C TYR A 85 19.68 8.36 5.62
#